data_AF-A0A518IF05-F1
#
_entry.id   AF-A0A518IF05-F1
#
_cell.length_a   1.000
_cell.length_b   1.000
_cell.length_c   1.000
_cell.angle_alpha   90.00
_cell.angle_beta   90.00
_cell.angle_gamma   90.00
#
_symmetry.space_group_name_H-M   'P 1'
#
loop_
_entity.id
_entity.type
_entity.pdbx_description
1 polymer ?
#
loop_
_entity_poly.entity_id
_entity_poly.type
_entity_poly.pdbx_seq_one_letter_code
_entity_poly.pdbx_strand_id
1 'polypeptide(L)'
;MKNIINQLINDEAGFIVSAELVLISSIAVLAMIVGLSEVANNVNQELEDVGSAFSCIDQSYMLSNAHGHKGCTESSSFYDQSDFCSGQWDVQ
;
A
#
# COMPACT_ATOMS: atom_id res chain seq x y z
N MET A 1 -38.63 -24.62 41.51
CA MET A 1 -37.95 -23.30 41.60
C MET A 1 -36.56 -23.37 42.24
N LYS A 2 -36.33 -24.11 43.34
CA LYS A 2 -35.00 -24.24 43.98
C LYS A 2 -33.88 -24.75 43.04
N ASN A 3 -34.20 -25.67 42.13
CA ASN A 3 -33.21 -26.24 41.21
C ASN A 3 -32.69 -25.23 40.16
N ILE A 4 -33.53 -24.31 39.66
CA ILE A 4 -33.10 -23.30 38.69
C ILE A 4 -32.18 -22.26 39.36
N ILE A 5 -32.51 -21.84 40.59
CA ILE A 5 -31.67 -20.91 41.35
C ILE A 5 -30.32 -21.54 41.69
N ASN A 6 -30.30 -22.83 42.07
CA ASN A 6 -29.04 -23.54 42.30
C ASN A 6 -28.24 -23.76 41.02
N GLN A 7 -28.89 -23.94 39.87
CA GLN A 7 -28.21 -24.03 38.57
C GLN A 7 -27.56 -22.71 38.19
N LEU A 8 -28.24 -21.58 38.37
CA LEU A 8 -27.71 -20.25 38.08
C LEU A 8 -26.57 -19.84 39.02
N ILE A 9 -26.62 -20.25 40.31
CA ILE A 9 -25.55 -19.95 41.28
C ILE A 9 -24.28 -20.76 41.02
N ASN A 10 -24.42 -21.97 40.47
CA ASN A 10 -23.28 -22.83 40.11
C ASN A 10 -22.92 -22.74 38.62
N ASP A 11 -23.45 -21.75 37.91
CA ASP A 11 -23.19 -21.55 36.48
C ASP A 11 -21.87 -20.80 36.29
N GLU A 12 -20.79 -21.56 36.12
CA GLU A 12 -19.46 -21.07 35.76
C GLU A 12 -19.33 -20.76 34.24
N ALA A 13 -20.40 -20.91 33.45
CA ALA A 13 -20.38 -20.62 32.00
C ALA A 13 -20.42 -19.11 31.68
N GLY A 14 -20.38 -18.24 32.70
CA GLY A 14 -20.19 -16.81 32.53
C GLY A 14 -18.71 -16.47 32.35
N PHE A 15 -18.26 -16.30 31.11
CA PHE A 15 -16.96 -15.67 30.84
C PHE A 15 -17.02 -14.20 31.28
N ILE A 16 -16.59 -13.93 32.51
CA ILE A 16 -16.37 -12.57 32.97
C ILE A 16 -15.13 -12.08 32.23
N VAL A 17 -15.32 -11.19 31.26
CA VAL A 17 -14.21 -10.48 30.63
C VAL A 17 -13.54 -9.66 31.74
N SER A 18 -12.49 -10.21 32.33
CA SER A 18 -11.76 -9.54 33.41
C SER A 18 -11.15 -8.25 32.86
N ALA A 19 -10.93 -7.27 33.72
CA ALA A 19 -10.26 -6.02 33.34
C ALA A 19 -8.90 -6.29 32.66
N GLU A 20 -8.21 -7.37 33.04
CA GLU A 20 -6.95 -7.80 32.43
C GLU A 20 -7.11 -8.27 30.97
N LEU A 21 -8.18 -9.00 30.65
CA LEU A 21 -8.45 -9.43 29.27
C LEU A 21 -8.87 -8.28 28.37
N VAL A 22 -9.58 -7.28 28.91
CA VAL A 22 -9.86 -6.02 28.19
C VAL A 22 -8.56 -5.27 27.90
N LEU A 23 -7.64 -5.22 28.86
CA LEU A 23 -6.35 -4.57 28.68
C LEU A 23 -5.50 -5.28 27.60
N ILE A 24 -5.40 -6.62 27.66
CA ILE A 24 -4.63 -7.38 26.66
C ILE A 24 -5.23 -7.23 25.26
N SER A 25 -6.55 -7.34 25.13
CA SER A 25 -7.23 -7.23 23.83
C SER A 25 -7.08 -5.85 23.22
N SER A 26 -7.17 -4.78 24.01
CA SER A 26 -6.94 -3.41 23.51
C SER A 26 -5.51 -3.18 23.04
N ILE A 27 -4.50 -3.68 23.76
CA ILE A 27 -3.09 -3.62 23.32
C ILE A 27 -2.91 -4.40 22.02
N ALA A 28 -3.50 -5.59 21.90
CA ALA A 28 -3.41 -6.41 20.69
C ALA A 28 -4.02 -5.70 19.47
N VAL A 29 -5.19 -5.07 19.63
CA VAL A 29 -5.83 -4.31 18.55
C VAL A 29 -4.98 -3.10 18.14
N LEU A 30 -4.43 -2.35 19.09
CA LEU A 30 -3.54 -1.22 18.79
C LEU A 30 -2.28 -1.66 18.05
N ALA A 31 -1.63 -2.73 18.53
CA ALA A 31 -0.43 -3.28 17.88
C ALA A 31 -0.72 -3.74 16.45
N MET A 32 -1.88 -4.37 16.22
CA MET A 32 -2.30 -4.79 14.89
C MET A 32 -2.59 -3.61 13.96
N ILE A 33 -3.26 -2.57 14.44
CA ILE A 33 -3.57 -1.37 13.64
C ILE A 33 -2.27 -0.67 13.23
N VAL A 34 -1.36 -0.43 14.19
CA VAL A 34 -0.06 0.20 13.90
C VAL A 34 0.75 -0.69 12.97
N GLY A 35 0.81 -1.99 13.23
CA GLY A 35 1.54 -2.94 12.38
C GLY A 35 1.01 -2.95 10.94
N LEU A 36 -0.30 -2.93 10.74
CA LEU A 36 -0.89 -2.89 9.40
C LEU A 36 -0.63 -1.54 8.71
N SER A 37 -0.65 -0.44 9.45
CA SER A 37 -0.32 0.89 8.93
C SER A 37 1.11 0.96 8.41
N GLU A 38 2.08 0.43 9.19
CA GLU A 38 3.48 0.40 8.78
C GLU A 38 3.71 -0.53 7.58
N VAL A 39 3.05 -1.69 7.53
CA VAL A 39 3.12 -2.58 6.36
C VAL A 39 2.59 -1.89 5.11
N ALA A 40 1.44 -1.21 5.21
CA ALA A 40 0.87 -0.48 4.08
C ALA A 40 1.80 0.64 3.59
N ASN A 41 2.37 1.42 4.51
CA ASN A 41 3.30 2.49 4.18
C ASN A 41 4.58 1.96 3.51
N ASN A 42 5.20 0.91 4.06
CA ASN A 42 6.40 0.32 3.48
C ASN A 42 6.14 -0.28 2.09
N VAL A 43 5.00 -0.96 1.89
CA VAL A 43 4.65 -1.50 0.57
C VAL A 43 4.49 -0.39 -0.46
N ASN A 44 3.87 0.73 -0.09
CA ASN A 44 3.72 1.87 -0.99
C ASN A 44 5.07 2.50 -1.34
N GLN A 45 5.98 2.65 -0.38
CA GLN A 45 7.34 3.16 -0.62
C GLN A 45 8.14 2.24 -1.55
N GLU A 46 8.07 0.91 -1.37
CA GLU A 46 8.77 -0.01 -2.28
C GLU A 46 8.18 0.02 -3.70
N LEU A 47 6.85 0.17 -3.83
CA LEU A 47 6.21 0.32 -5.14
C LEU A 47 6.57 1.66 -5.81
N GLU A 48 6.73 2.72 -5.03
CA GLU A 48 7.26 3.99 -5.50
C GLU A 48 8.68 3.84 -6.01
N ASP A 49 9.59 3.25 -5.21
CA ASP A 49 10.99 3.04 -5.59
C ASP A 49 11.11 2.27 -6.90
N VAL A 50 10.25 1.25 -7.10
CA VAL A 50 10.14 0.53 -8.37
C VAL A 50 9.66 1.46 -9.49
N GLY A 51 8.62 2.27 -9.26
CA GLY A 51 8.11 3.23 -10.23
C GLY A 51 9.15 4.27 -10.66
N SER A 52 9.84 4.89 -9.70
CA SER A 52 10.91 5.86 -9.96
C SER A 52 12.08 5.21 -10.70
N ALA A 53 12.40 3.95 -10.41
CA ALA A 53 13.43 3.21 -11.14
C ALA A 53 13.06 2.94 -12.62
N PHE A 54 11.78 2.81 -12.95
CA PHE A 54 11.34 2.75 -14.35
C PHE A 54 11.34 4.13 -15.00
N SER A 55 10.90 5.17 -14.28
CA SER A 55 10.89 6.54 -14.77
C SER A 55 12.28 7.10 -15.05
N CYS A 56 13.32 6.62 -14.36
CA CYS A 56 14.71 7.07 -14.60
C CYS A 56 15.36 6.49 -15.86
N ILE A 57 14.70 5.56 -16.55
CA ILE A 57 15.15 5.03 -17.85
C ILE A 57 14.76 6.02 -18.93
N ASP A 58 15.69 6.33 -19.85
CA ASP A 58 15.37 7.16 -21.02
C ASP A 58 14.43 6.43 -21.98
N GLN A 59 13.17 6.87 -22.04
CA GLN A 59 12.13 6.35 -22.95
C GLN A 59 12.01 7.17 -24.24
N SER A 60 12.97 8.07 -24.50
CA SER A 60 12.99 8.88 -25.73
C SER A 60 13.33 8.02 -26.94
N TYR A 61 12.70 8.33 -28.08
CA TYR A 61 13.06 7.73 -29.36
C TYR A 61 12.99 8.74 -30.50
N MET A 62 13.81 8.53 -31.53
CA MET A 62 13.73 9.26 -32.78
C MET A 62 13.93 8.31 -33.94
N LEU A 63 12.93 8.22 -34.81
CA LEU A 63 13.05 7.49 -36.07
C LEU A 63 13.71 8.41 -37.11
N SER A 64 14.69 7.90 -37.85
CA SER A 64 15.30 8.66 -38.95
C SER A 64 14.34 8.71 -40.14
N ASN A 65 14.15 9.88 -40.73
CA ASN A 65 13.46 10.03 -42.01
C ASN A 65 14.42 9.85 -43.19
N ALA A 66 13.87 9.38 -44.31
CA ALA A 66 14.54 9.45 -45.59
C ALA A 66 14.24 10.81 -46.23
N HIS A 67 15.31 11.56 -46.52
CA HIS A 67 15.23 12.87 -47.16
C HIS A 67 16.10 12.87 -48.42
N GLY A 68 15.51 13.22 -49.56
CA GLY A 68 16.20 13.25 -50.85
C GLY A 68 15.66 14.31 -51.79
N HIS A 69 16.32 14.49 -52.93
CA HIS A 69 16.05 15.56 -53.89
C HIS A 69 14.61 15.62 -54.44
N LYS A 70 13.82 14.55 -54.28
CA LYS A 70 12.44 14.44 -54.82
C LYS A 70 11.42 13.93 -53.82
N GLY A 71 11.75 13.89 -52.53
CA GLY A 71 10.81 13.39 -51.55
C GLY A 71 11.39 13.38 -50.15
N CYS A 72 10.50 13.60 -49.20
CA CYS A 72 10.77 13.60 -47.77
C CYS A 72 9.72 12.70 -47.14
N THR A 73 10.13 11.78 -46.28
CA THR A 73 9.19 11.01 -45.47
C THR A 73 9.01 11.68 -44.12
N GLU A 74 7.78 11.81 -43.66
CA GLU A 74 7.51 12.16 -42.27
C GLU A 74 8.06 11.08 -41.33
N SER A 75 8.47 11.48 -40.13
CA SER A 75 8.98 10.56 -39.10
C SER A 75 8.32 10.81 -37.75
N SER A 76 8.50 9.88 -36.83
CA SER A 76 8.03 9.98 -35.46
C SER A 76 9.22 10.11 -34.50
N SER A 77 9.04 10.97 -33.51
CA SER A 77 9.96 11.14 -32.39
C SER A 77 9.17 11.40 -31.13
N PHE A 78 9.70 10.93 -30.00
CA PHE A 78 9.24 11.23 -28.67
C PHE A 78 10.44 11.57 -27.79
N TYR A 79 10.32 12.64 -27.02
CA TYR A 79 11.30 13.02 -26.01
C TYR A 79 10.63 12.86 -24.66
N ASP A 80 11.17 11.96 -23.86
CA ASP A 80 10.69 11.75 -22.50
C ASP A 80 11.02 12.99 -21.66
N GLN A 81 10.08 13.38 -20.81
CA GLN A 81 10.21 14.52 -19.91
C GLN A 81 9.67 14.15 -18.55
N SER A 82 10.31 14.66 -17.51
CA SER A 82 9.82 14.51 -16.14
C SER A 82 8.42 15.10 -16.01
N ASP A 83 7.51 14.31 -15.47
CA ASP A 83 6.14 14.66 -15.13
C ASP A 83 5.89 14.52 -13.61
N PHE A 84 4.63 14.70 -13.21
CA PHE A 84 4.23 14.54 -11.82
C PHE A 84 4.35 13.06 -11.40
N CYS A 85 4.99 12.79 -10.26
CA CYS A 85 5.37 11.45 -9.79
C CYS A 85 6.54 10.79 -10.53
N SER A 86 7.36 11.54 -11.29
CA SER A 86 8.65 11.05 -11.80
C SER A 86 9.77 11.02 -10.75
N GLY A 87 9.54 11.65 -9.58
CA GLY A 87 10.52 11.83 -8.53
C GLY A 87 10.58 10.65 -7.56
N GLN A 88 11.36 10.84 -6.50
CA GLN A 88 11.23 10.04 -5.27
C GLN A 88 10.59 10.94 -4.21
N TRP A 89 10.07 10.31 -3.15
CA TRP A 89 9.45 10.95 -1.98
C TRP A 89 8.10 11.61 -2.30
N ASP A 90 7.37 11.05 -3.26
CA ASP A 90 6.12 11.59 -3.79
C ASP A 90 4.88 10.95 -3.14
N VAL A 91 5.03 9.79 -2.48
CA VAL A 91 4.00 9.14 -1.66
C VAL A 91 4.26 9.35 -0.16
N GLN A 92 3.21 9.73 0.58
CA GLN A 92 3.21 9.96 2.03
C GLN A 92 2.43 8.90 2.79
#